data_AF-A0A5J4PHV7-F1
#
_entry.id   AF-A0A5J4PHV7-F1
#
_cell.length_a   1.000
_cell.length_b   1.000
_cell.length_c   1.000
_cell.angle_alpha   90.00
_cell.angle_beta   90.00
_cell.angle_gamma   90.00
#
_symmetry.space_group_name_H-M   'P 1'
#
loop_
_entity.id
_entity.type
_entity.pdbx_description
1 polymer ?
#
loop_
_entity_poly.entity_id
_entity_poly.type
_entity_poly.pdbx_seq_one_letter_code
_entity_poly.pdbx_strand_id
1 'polypeptide(L)' 'MVHFFGNIEAKVDVKGRVFIPAQFRKQLTSGIEEKLIMRKDVFQDCLALYPEFVWNEELEELLSRMNKWKESH' A
#
# COMPACT_ATOMS: atom_id res chain seq x y z
N MET A 1 12.39 -5.88 -9.74
CA MET A 1 11.92 -5.06 -8.60
C MET A 1 11.36 -3.76 -9.17
N VAL A 2 10.07 -3.51 -8.99
CA VAL A 2 9.41 -2.28 -9.45
C VAL A 2 9.58 -1.24 -8.34
N HIS A 3 10.06 -0.05 -8.68
CA HIS A 3 10.25 1.03 -7.73
C HIS A 3 9.19 2.10 -7.96
N PHE A 4 8.49 2.50 -6.90
CA PHE A 4 7.45 3.52 -6.93
C PHE A 4 7.96 4.83 -6.32
N PHE A 5 8.44 5.74 -7.17
CA PHE A 5 9.01 7.02 -6.74
C PHE A 5 8.40 8.20 -7.48
N GLY A 6 8.22 9.29 -6.75
CA GLY A 6 7.85 10.59 -7.27
C GLY A 6 6.92 11.34 -6.31
N ASN A 7 6.82 12.66 -6.50
CA ASN A 7 5.98 13.52 -5.70
C ASN A 7 5.17 14.41 -6.65
N ILE A 8 3.92 14.65 -6.29
CA ILE A 8 3.05 15.60 -6.96
C ILE A 8 2.27 16.39 -5.89
N GLU A 9 1.99 17.64 -6.19
CA GLU A 9 0.92 18.34 -5.51
C GLU A 9 -0.41 18.00 -6.19
N ALA A 10 -1.33 17.43 -5.42
CA ALA A 10 -2.69 17.13 -5.88
C ALA A 10 -3.70 17.63 -4.84
N LYS A 11 -4.83 18.15 -5.31
CA LYS A 11 -5.96 18.55 -4.46
C LYS A 11 -7.02 17.47 -4.48
N VAL A 12 -7.67 17.31 -3.34
CA VAL A 12 -8.86 16.46 -3.20
C VAL A 12 -10.05 17.21 -3.78
N ASP A 13 -10.89 16.52 -4.55
CA ASP A 13 -12.12 17.13 -5.06
C ASP A 13 -13.23 17.17 -4.01
N VAL A 14 -14.35 17.82 -4.33
CA VAL A 14 -15.52 17.96 -3.45
C VAL A 14 -16.15 16.63 -3.03
N LYS A 15 -15.83 15.53 -3.71
CA LYS A 15 -16.32 14.18 -3.42
C LYS A 15 -15.28 13.33 -2.68
N GLY A 16 -14.16 13.91 -2.25
CA GLY A 16 -13.11 13.19 -1.57
C GLY A 16 -12.21 12.35 -2.48
N ARG A 17 -12.26 12.54 -3.81
CA ARG A 17 -11.43 11.77 -4.75
C ARG A 17 -10.05 12.43 -4.90
N VAL A 18 -9.02 11.59 -4.99
CA VAL A 18 -7.63 12.01 -5.25
C VAL A 18 -7.27 11.69 -6.69
N PHE A 19 -6.62 12.64 -7.35
CA PHE A 19 -6.07 12.42 -8.67
C PHE A 19 -4.73 11.66 -8.58
N ILE A 20 -4.65 10.50 -9.24
CA ILE A 20 -3.40 9.74 -9.40
C ILE A 20 -2.92 9.87 -10.85
N PRO A 21 -1.75 10.48 -11.11
CA PRO A 21 -1.17 10.60 -12.44
C PRO A 21 -1.06 9.27 -13.17
N ALA A 22 -1.14 9.33 -14.49
CA ALA A 22 -1.13 8.13 -15.34
C ALA A 22 0.13 7.26 -15.14
N GLN A 23 1.28 7.88 -14.86
CA GLN A 23 2.53 7.15 -14.61
C GLN A 23 2.44 6.27 -13.36
N PHE A 24 1.89 6.81 -12.26
CA PHE A 24 1.68 6.05 -11.04
C PHE A 24 0.57 5.01 -11.19
N ARG A 25 -0.53 5.35 -11.88
CA ARG A 25 -1.59 4.38 -12.18
C ARG A 25 -1.05 3.14 -12.89
N LYS A 26 -0.22 3.31 -13.92
CA LYS A 26 0.41 2.19 -14.64
C LYS A 26 1.24 1.27 -13.74
N GLN A 27 1.95 1.83 -12.76
CA GLN A 27 2.76 1.05 -11.82
C GLN A 27 1.91 0.38 -10.74
N LEU A 28 0.82 1.03 -10.30
CA LEU A 28 -0.12 0.46 -9.33
C LEU A 28 -0.96 -0.67 -9.95
N THR A 29 -1.32 -0.56 -11.22
CA THR A 29 -2.17 -1.55 -11.93
C THR A 29 -1.37 -2.57 -12.73
N SER A 30 -0.04 -2.64 -12.59
CA SER A 30 0.77 -3.62 -13.33
C SER A 30 0.66 -5.05 -12.79
N GLY A 31 0.06 -5.24 -11.61
CA GLY A 31 -0.35 -6.52 -11.06
C GLY A 31 -1.87 -6.66 -11.11
N ILE A 32 -2.37 -7.87 -11.35
CA ILE A 32 -3.73 -8.23 -11.79
C ILE A 32 -4.89 -7.85 -10.83
N GLU A 33 -4.65 -7.16 -9.73
CA GLU A 33 -5.69 -6.85 -8.74
C GLU A 33 -5.95 -5.35 -8.60
N GLU A 34 -7.19 -4.95 -8.89
CA GLU A 34 -7.69 -3.57 -8.83
C GLU A 34 -7.89 -3.05 -7.39
N LYS A 35 -7.53 -3.86 -6.38
CA LYS A 35 -7.75 -3.53 -4.97
C LYS A 35 -6.54 -2.83 -4.38
N LEU A 36 -6.77 -1.60 -3.96
CA LEU A 36 -5.82 -0.81 -3.19
C LEU A 36 -6.24 -0.80 -1.73
N ILE A 37 -5.28 -0.99 -0.84
CA ILE A 37 -5.45 -0.89 0.60
C ILE A 37 -5.05 0.51 1.03
N MET A 38 -5.96 1.19 1.72
CA MET A 38 -5.72 2.52 2.28
C MET A 38 -5.77 2.42 3.81
N ARG A 39 -4.76 3.00 4.47
CA ARG A 39 -4.70 3.08 5.94
C ARG A 39 -4.16 4.43 6.39
N LYS A 40 -4.49 4.80 7.62
CA LYS A 40 -3.78 5.88 8.30
C LYS A 40 -2.37 5.38 8.68
N ASP A 41 -1.36 6.19 8.40
CA ASP A 41 -0.01 5.90 8.89
C ASP A 41 0.05 6.06 10.42
N VAL A 42 0.85 5.23 11.08
CA VAL A 42 0.94 5.20 12.56
C VAL A 42 1.96 6.21 13.07
N PHE A 43 2.91 6.60 12.23
CA PHE A 43 4.05 7.46 12.59
C PHE A 43 3.94 8.84 11.95
N GLN A 44 3.24 8.98 10.84
CA GLN A 44 3.06 10.23 10.09
C GLN A 44 1.57 10.60 10.01
N ASP A 45 1.26 11.89 9.94
CA ASP A 45 -0.12 12.34 9.70
C ASP A 45 -0.45 12.30 8.20
N CYS A 46 -0.48 11.08 7.65
CA CYS A 46 -0.78 10.84 6.25
C CYS A 46 -1.59 9.55 6.04
N LEU A 47 -2.10 9.40 4.83
CA LEU A 47 -2.70 8.16 4.35
C LEU A 47 -1.67 7.39 3.53
N ALA A 48 -1.47 6.12 3.85
CA ALA A 48 -0.68 5.19 3.06
C ALA A 48 -1.59 4.40 2.12
N LEU A 49 -1.16 4.23 0.87
CA LEU A 49 -1.88 3.51 -0.18
C LEU A 49 -0.92 2.54 -0.86
N TYR A 50 -1.31 1.27 -0.94
CA TYR A 50 -0.50 0.22 -1.57
C TYR A 50 -1.39 -0.87 -2.18
N PRO A 51 -0.86 -1.64 -3.16
CA PRO A 51 -1.56 -2.82 -3.67
C PRO A 51 -1.82 -3.86 -2.58
N GLU A 52 -2.91 -4.63 -2.72
CA GLU A 52 -3.29 -5.68 -1.77
C GLU A 52 -2.18 -6.73 -1.53
N PHE A 53 -1.40 -7.09 -2.56
CA PHE A 53 -0.31 -8.06 -2.36
C PHE A 53 0.76 -7.57 -1.37
N VAL A 54 1.09 -6.27 -1.37
CA VAL A 54 2.06 -5.69 -0.43
C VAL A 54 1.49 -5.76 0.99
N TRP A 55 0.18 -5.56 1.14
CA TRP A 55 -0.48 -5.71 2.44
C TRP A 55 -0.31 -7.12 3.00
N ASN A 56 -0.57 -8.11 2.15
CA ASN A 56 -0.59 -9.51 2.54
C ASN A 56 0.83 -9.97 2.91
N GLU A 57 1.86 -9.56 2.15
CA GLU A 57 3.26 -9.81 2.51
C GLU A 57 3.61 -9.24 3.90
N GLU A 58 3.30 -7.96 4.15
CA GLU A 58 3.58 -7.32 5.45
C GLU A 58 2.82 -8.01 6.60
N LEU A 59 1.57 -8.41 6.35
CA LEU A 59 0.75 -9.12 7.34
C LEU A 59 1.31 -10.52 7.64
N GLU A 60 1.73 -11.25 6.61
CA GLU A 60 2.37 -12.56 6.76
C GLU A 60 3.68 -12.45 7.53
N GLU A 61 4.51 -11.45 7.23
CA GLU A 61 5.75 -11.20 7.98
C GLU A 61 5.47 -10.91 9.46
N LEU A 62 4.49 -10.05 9.76
CA LEU A 62 4.09 -9.75 11.13
C LEU A 62 3.59 -11.00 11.87
N LEU A 63 2.72 -11.80 11.24
CA LEU A 63 2.23 -13.05 11.81
C LEU A 63 3.38 -14.05 12.04
N SER A 64 4.33 -14.14 11.12
CA SER A 64 5.49 -15.02 11.22
C SER A 64 6.39 -14.70 12.42
N ARG A 65 6.43 -13.42 12.83
CA ARG A 65 7.19 -12.92 13.98
C ARG A 65 6.40 -13.04 15.29
N MET A 66 5.07 -12.96 15.22
CA MET A 66 4.18 -13.03 16.38
C MET A 66 3.73 -14.44 16.76
N ASN A 67 4.02 -15.45 15.93
CA ASN A 67 3.73 -16.84 16.25
C ASN A 67 4.52 -17.31 17.49
N LYS A 68 3.87 -17.19 18.66
CA LYS A 68 4.32 -17.73 19.96
C LYS A 68 4.48 -19.25 19.98
N TRP A 69 3.98 -19.94 18.96
CA TRP A 69 3.96 -21.40 18.83
C TRP A 69 4.64 -21.89 17.55
N LYS A 70 5.66 -21.18 17.04
CA LYS A 70 6.62 -21.83 16.15
C LYS A 70 7.35 -22.86 17.01
N GLU A 71 6.90 -24.11 16.96
CA GLU A 71 7.69 -25.24 17.43
C GLU A 71 9.00 -25.20 16.65
N SER A 72 10.07 -24.76 17.32
CA SER A 72 11.43 -25.03 16.90
C SER A 72 11.62 -26.54 16.98
N HIS A 73 11.45 -27.22 15.85
CA HIS A 73 12.14 -28.48 15.59
C HIS A 73 13.44 -28.15 14.86
#